data_AF-A0A536UZU2-F1
#
_entry.id   AF-A0A536UZU2-F1
#
_cell.length_a   1.000
_cell.length_b   1.000
_cell.length_c   1.000
_cell.angle_alpha   90.00
_cell.angle_beta   90.00
_cell.angle_gamma   90.00
#
_symmetry.space_group_name_H-M   'P 1'
#
loop_
_entity.id
_entity.type
_entity.pdbx_description
1 polymer ?
#
loop_
_entity_poly.entity_id
_entity_poly.type
_entity_poly.pdbx_seq_one_letter_code
_entity_poly.pdbx_strand_id
1 'polypeptide(L)'
;QDVMLICPVFWKGELFCWVTNCLHQYDLGGITPSSFCGSAKDAFEEGICIPPVKIVEGNQIRRDIEELYLRSSRKPEAVALDFRAQLAGNITARDRVLALIRRYGPEVVKGVMKRIIDNAEVAFLKKLKRLPDGVWRERSYVECCRPGDRGTYRVMLTLRKKGSKLFFENEGTAPQNGAMNATYSGWRGSIMVALNQLLCWDQYFCIGGALRHVEFDPTPGTFNCANFPASVSTAPIQAMEISLYPAYNVLSKMIHSDAEMRKDIMCIGGTSQWPATIFRGTDQWGEPYGYLLVDPIGGAIGAFATGDGISTGGQSRTPICKLPNVEHTEQTFPLLFLYRKEVIDSGGAGRYRGGLSAESCFIAHRTDAITQDTLSSGNAIPTSPGMMGGYPATTNAYKFKQGTDILKRMAAREMPADIADVKGEDITLHLRQENFLQQPRDVYAVVWSAGGGFGDPLERDPSRVREDVIDSRSVSIAAAREIYGVAITADGVVDATATRMLRISRREANRKKDGQVARLGGAVLACLTDSLDLRREQDGVHAACCRCAADLGLARGNYKDLCMRRDTDIGAANPNIGDYRRYIDDRPMFRQFFCPGCGALIENEVARENDPILHDIELHVR
;
A
#
# COMPACT_ATOMS: atom_id res chain seq x y z
N GLN A 1 19.14 -0.22 -4.58
CA GLN A 1 19.29 -0.86 -5.91
C GLN A 1 18.61 -0.11 -7.04
N ASP A 2 17.71 0.83 -6.78
CA ASP A 2 17.13 1.64 -7.86
C ASP A 2 18.19 2.62 -8.40
N VAL A 3 18.72 2.32 -9.59
CA VAL A 3 19.79 3.11 -10.23
C VAL A 3 19.18 3.97 -11.32
N MET A 4 19.43 5.29 -11.24
CA MET A 4 19.01 6.24 -12.25
C MET A 4 20.13 6.48 -13.27
N LEU A 5 19.82 6.33 -14.55
CA LEU A 5 20.70 6.75 -15.64
C LEU A 5 20.12 7.99 -16.31
N ILE A 6 20.89 9.08 -16.29
CA ILE A 6 20.45 10.38 -16.80
C ILE A 6 21.27 10.74 -18.04
N CYS A 7 20.59 11.00 -19.16
CA CYS A 7 21.18 11.27 -20.47
C CYS A 7 20.81 12.69 -20.96
N PRO A 8 21.79 13.59 -21.18
CA PRO A 8 21.51 14.89 -21.77
C PRO A 8 21.26 14.76 -23.29
N VAL A 9 20.37 15.60 -23.81
CA VAL A 9 20.10 15.72 -25.24
C VAL A 9 20.56 17.11 -25.71
N PHE A 10 21.57 17.15 -26.56
CA PHE A 10 22.09 18.39 -27.13
C PHE A 10 21.57 18.64 -28.54
N TRP A 11 21.31 19.89 -28.88
CA TRP A 11 20.99 20.34 -30.23
C TRP A 11 21.87 21.55 -30.59
N LYS A 12 22.66 21.44 -31.67
CA LYS A 12 23.60 22.50 -32.10
C LYS A 12 24.53 23.03 -30.99
N GLY A 13 25.04 22.15 -30.14
CA GLY A 13 25.96 22.50 -29.06
C GLY A 13 25.30 22.97 -27.77
N GLU A 14 23.97 23.15 -27.74
CA GLU A 14 23.25 23.58 -26.55
C GLU A 14 22.42 22.45 -25.93
N LEU A 15 22.32 22.44 -24.60
CA LEU A 15 21.48 21.48 -23.89
C LEU A 15 20.00 21.76 -24.19
N PHE A 16 19.33 20.80 -24.81
CA PHE A 16 17.91 20.90 -25.09
C PHE A 16 17.07 20.34 -23.94
N CYS A 17 17.30 19.09 -23.54
CA CYS A 17 16.57 18.47 -22.43
C CYS A 17 17.37 17.31 -21.82
N TRP A 18 16.80 16.69 -20.79
CA TRP A 18 17.27 15.46 -20.21
C TRP A 18 16.28 14.33 -20.47
N VAL A 19 16.81 13.13 -20.64
CA VAL A 19 16.06 11.87 -20.67
C VAL A 19 16.61 11.02 -19.53
N THR A 20 15.72 10.34 -18.81
CA THR A 20 16.12 9.52 -17.67
C THR A 20 15.34 8.21 -17.67
N ASN A 21 15.96 7.17 -17.13
CA ASN A 21 15.29 5.97 -16.70
C ASN A 21 15.80 5.55 -15.31
N CYS A 22 15.00 4.75 -14.63
CA CYS A 22 15.35 4.13 -13.37
C CYS A 22 15.10 2.62 -13.52
N LEU A 23 16.01 1.80 -13.02
CA LEU A 23 15.87 0.35 -13.00
C LEU A 23 16.33 -0.18 -11.65
N HIS A 24 15.57 -1.11 -11.10
CA HIS A 24 15.99 -1.88 -9.93
C HIS A 24 17.06 -2.88 -10.37
N GLN A 25 18.31 -2.66 -9.99
CA GLN A 25 19.41 -3.57 -10.34
C GLN A 25 19.46 -4.77 -9.41
N TYR A 26 19.85 -5.91 -9.95
CA TYR A 26 19.80 -7.19 -9.24
C TYR A 26 20.55 -7.18 -7.90
N ASP A 27 21.77 -6.64 -7.87
CA ASP A 27 22.58 -6.64 -6.66
C ASP A 27 23.68 -5.57 -6.65
N LEU A 28 23.73 -4.73 -5.61
CA LEU A 28 24.73 -3.66 -5.46
C LEU A 28 25.62 -3.83 -4.21
N GLY A 29 25.68 -5.04 -3.65
CA GLY A 29 26.41 -5.33 -2.42
C GLY A 29 25.59 -5.05 -1.15
N GLY A 30 26.28 -4.83 -0.04
CA GLY A 30 25.71 -4.73 1.31
C GLY A 30 25.89 -6.00 2.14
N ILE A 31 25.52 -5.95 3.42
CA ILE A 31 25.75 -7.03 4.38
C ILE A 31 24.89 -8.28 4.15
N THR A 32 23.74 -8.14 3.49
CA THR A 32 22.80 -9.24 3.23
C THR A 32 22.81 -9.61 1.75
N PRO A 33 22.90 -10.90 1.39
CA PRO A 33 22.76 -11.30 0.00
C PRO A 33 21.34 -11.15 -0.53
N SER A 34 21.04 -10.04 -1.23
CA SER A 34 19.86 -9.71 -2.06
C SER A 34 19.78 -8.18 -2.23
N SER A 35 18.66 -7.66 -2.72
CA SER A 35 18.36 -6.23 -2.79
C SER A 35 18.21 -5.57 -1.40
N PHE A 36 17.57 -6.20 -0.43
CA PHE A 36 17.21 -5.48 0.80
C PHE A 36 18.04 -5.89 2.01
N CYS A 37 18.76 -4.94 2.62
CA CYS A 37 19.54 -5.16 3.83
C CYS A 37 18.67 -4.90 5.08
N GLY A 38 17.85 -5.89 5.46
CA GLY A 38 16.87 -5.77 6.54
C GLY A 38 17.45 -5.51 7.94
N SER A 39 18.74 -5.76 8.15
CA SER A 39 19.45 -5.59 9.42
C SER A 39 20.43 -4.42 9.42
N ALA A 40 20.52 -3.66 8.33
CA ALA A 40 21.44 -2.53 8.22
C ALA A 40 21.16 -1.47 9.30
N LYS A 41 22.21 -1.11 10.05
CA LYS A 41 22.18 -0.08 11.08
C LYS A 41 22.22 1.32 10.49
N ASP A 42 22.96 1.47 9.40
CA ASP A 42 23.20 2.72 8.71
C ASP A 42 23.54 2.47 7.24
N ALA A 43 23.71 3.55 6.47
CA ALA A 43 24.00 3.50 5.04
C ALA A 43 25.34 2.82 4.69
N PHE A 44 26.24 2.58 5.66
CA PHE A 44 27.54 1.93 5.42
C PHE A 44 27.44 0.40 5.40
N GLU A 45 26.35 -0.16 5.92
CA GLU A 45 26.05 -1.60 5.84
C GLU A 45 25.24 -1.96 4.58
N GLU A 46 24.86 -0.96 3.78
CA GLU A 46 24.06 -1.13 2.56
C GLU A 46 24.92 -1.32 1.31
N GLY A 47 24.25 -1.54 0.17
CA GLY A 47 24.90 -1.51 -1.14
C GLY A 47 25.56 -0.16 -1.44
N ILE A 48 26.46 -0.15 -2.42
CA ILE A 48 27.27 1.03 -2.74
C ILE A 48 26.41 2.28 -3.04
N CYS A 49 26.60 3.34 -2.24
CA CYS A 49 25.99 4.65 -2.48
C CYS A 49 26.77 5.43 -3.54
N ILE A 50 26.33 5.35 -4.81
CA ILE A 50 26.99 6.03 -5.92
C ILE A 50 26.46 7.47 -6.04
N PRO A 51 27.29 8.52 -5.84
CA PRO A 51 26.85 9.89 -6.11
C PRO A 51 26.66 10.12 -7.62
N PRO A 52 26.05 11.23 -8.06
CA PRO A 52 25.97 11.54 -9.49
C PRO A 52 27.36 11.59 -10.13
N VAL A 53 27.67 10.59 -10.97
CA VAL A 53 28.96 10.46 -11.67
C VAL A 53 28.75 10.25 -13.17
N LYS A 54 29.67 10.76 -13.99
CA LYS A 54 29.66 10.54 -15.44
C LYS A 54 30.24 9.15 -15.75
N ILE A 55 29.38 8.21 -16.12
CA ILE A 55 29.73 6.82 -16.48
C ILE A 55 29.80 6.56 -18.00
N VAL A 56 29.25 7.45 -18.83
CA VAL A 56 29.34 7.35 -20.30
C VAL A 56 30.01 8.59 -20.86
N GLU A 57 31.05 8.39 -21.67
CA GLU A 57 31.83 9.45 -22.31
C GLU A 57 32.13 9.07 -23.77
N GLY A 58 31.85 9.98 -24.72
CA GLY A 58 32.04 9.67 -26.14
C GLY A 58 31.20 8.47 -26.64
N ASN A 59 30.03 8.23 -26.04
CA ASN A 59 29.22 7.00 -26.21
C ASN A 59 29.93 5.69 -25.82
N GLN A 60 31.02 5.78 -25.05
CA GLN A 60 31.72 4.64 -24.48
C GLN A 60 31.48 4.59 -22.97
N ILE A 61 31.34 3.38 -22.43
CA ILE A 61 31.22 3.15 -21.00
C ILE A 61 32.60 3.37 -20.38
N ARG A 62 32.66 4.16 -19.31
CA ARG A 62 33.84 4.31 -18.47
C ARG A 62 34.04 3.04 -17.66
N ARG A 63 34.94 2.17 -18.15
CA ARG A 63 35.23 0.86 -17.55
C ARG A 63 35.70 0.94 -16.11
N ASP A 64 36.49 1.95 -15.77
CA ASP A 64 36.96 2.23 -14.41
C ASP A 64 35.80 2.44 -13.42
N ILE A 65 34.75 3.15 -13.85
CA ILE A 65 33.54 3.35 -13.04
C ILE A 65 32.65 2.10 -13.05
N GLU A 66 32.53 1.43 -14.20
CA GLU A 66 31.75 0.19 -14.33
C GLU A 66 32.30 -0.90 -13.41
N GLU A 67 33.59 -1.17 -13.46
CA GLU A 67 34.26 -2.19 -12.65
C GLU A 67 34.16 -1.91 -11.15
N LEU A 68 34.14 -0.64 -10.73
CA LEU A 68 34.01 -0.27 -9.32
C LEU A 68 32.71 -0.80 -8.70
N TYR A 69 31.57 -0.56 -9.35
CA TYR A 69 30.28 -0.98 -8.78
C TYR A 69 30.00 -2.46 -9.07
N LEU A 70 30.45 -3.00 -10.21
CA LEU A 70 30.34 -4.44 -10.50
C LEU A 70 31.10 -5.29 -9.48
N ARG A 71 32.26 -4.84 -9.00
CA ARG A 71 33.03 -5.53 -7.96
C ARG A 71 32.31 -5.61 -6.61
N SER A 72 31.33 -4.74 -6.38
CA SER A 72 30.51 -4.76 -5.17
C SER A 72 29.35 -5.77 -5.27
N SER A 73 29.10 -6.33 -6.45
CA SER A 73 27.97 -7.23 -6.72
C SER A 73 28.37 -8.71 -6.61
N ARG A 74 27.42 -9.52 -6.13
CA ARG A 74 27.46 -10.99 -6.14
C ARG A 74 27.06 -11.59 -7.50
N LYS A 75 26.47 -10.80 -8.40
CA LYS A 75 26.09 -11.19 -9.77
C LYS A 75 26.49 -10.09 -10.77
N PRO A 76 27.79 -9.85 -10.97
CA PRO A 76 28.28 -8.75 -11.80
C PRO A 76 27.81 -8.84 -13.26
N GLU A 77 27.63 -10.03 -13.85
CA GLU A 77 27.17 -10.11 -15.24
C GLU A 77 25.72 -9.61 -15.40
N ALA A 78 24.84 -9.97 -14.46
CA ALA A 78 23.43 -9.53 -14.46
C ALA A 78 23.34 -8.00 -14.31
N VAL A 79 24.08 -7.44 -13.37
CA VAL A 79 24.13 -6.00 -13.14
C VAL A 79 24.69 -5.23 -14.34
N ALA A 80 25.69 -5.79 -15.02
CA ALA A 80 26.22 -5.19 -16.24
C ALA A 80 25.21 -5.23 -17.39
N LEU A 81 24.37 -6.27 -17.48
CA LEU A 81 23.26 -6.36 -18.44
C LEU A 81 22.16 -5.34 -18.11
N ASP A 82 21.80 -5.17 -16.84
CA ASP A 82 20.85 -4.14 -16.38
C ASP A 82 21.29 -2.75 -16.84
N PHE A 83 22.56 -2.40 -16.61
CA PHE A 83 23.11 -1.11 -17.04
C PHE A 83 23.07 -0.93 -18.57
N ARG A 84 23.41 -1.97 -19.33
CA ARG A 84 23.34 -1.94 -20.81
C ARG A 84 21.91 -1.74 -21.30
N ALA A 85 20.93 -2.38 -20.66
CA ALA A 85 19.51 -2.18 -20.96
C ALA A 85 19.08 -0.73 -20.70
N GLN A 86 19.47 -0.15 -19.55
CA GLN A 86 19.22 1.27 -19.25
C GLN A 86 19.86 2.19 -20.29
N LEU A 87 21.11 1.94 -20.68
CA LEU A 87 21.81 2.74 -21.68
C LEU A 87 21.10 2.71 -23.04
N ALA A 88 20.71 1.51 -23.50
CA ALA A 88 19.97 1.34 -24.75
C ALA A 88 18.62 2.09 -24.74
N GLY A 89 17.89 2.05 -23.62
CA GLY A 89 16.65 2.79 -23.44
C GLY A 89 16.84 4.31 -23.57
N ASN A 90 17.85 4.86 -22.89
CA ASN A 90 18.14 6.29 -22.94
C ASN A 90 18.62 6.76 -24.31
N ILE A 91 19.49 5.99 -24.99
CA ILE A 91 19.93 6.28 -26.36
C ILE A 91 18.72 6.33 -27.31
N THR A 92 17.85 5.34 -27.22
CA THR A 92 16.63 5.27 -28.04
C THR A 92 15.74 6.48 -27.82
N ALA A 93 15.49 6.86 -26.57
CA ALA A 93 14.67 8.02 -26.24
C ALA A 93 15.32 9.34 -26.67
N ARG A 94 16.64 9.52 -26.49
CA ARG A 94 17.41 10.67 -27.02
C ARG A 94 17.23 10.79 -28.53
N ASP A 95 17.41 9.70 -29.26
CA ASP A 95 17.35 9.71 -30.72
C ASP A 95 15.94 10.01 -31.24
N ARG A 96 14.90 9.57 -30.52
CA ARG A 96 13.50 9.96 -30.77
C ARG A 96 13.26 11.45 -30.55
N VAL A 97 13.79 12.04 -29.48
CA VAL A 97 13.72 13.50 -29.27
C VAL A 97 14.42 14.25 -30.39
N LEU A 98 15.64 13.83 -30.77
CA LEU A 98 16.37 14.45 -31.88
C LEU A 98 15.63 14.31 -33.22
N ALA A 99 14.93 13.20 -33.45
CA ALA A 99 14.09 13.02 -34.63
C ALA A 99 12.91 14.02 -34.66
N LEU A 100 12.28 14.27 -33.51
CA LEU A 100 11.24 15.30 -33.38
C LEU A 100 11.80 16.70 -33.66
N ILE A 101 12.97 17.03 -33.11
CA ILE A 101 13.63 18.33 -33.33
C ILE A 101 13.97 18.53 -34.80
N ARG A 102 14.50 17.51 -35.49
CA ARG A 102 14.79 17.57 -36.93
C ARG A 102 13.53 17.78 -37.77
N ARG A 103 12.43 17.12 -37.40
CA ARG A 103 11.17 17.16 -38.16
C ARG A 103 10.39 18.45 -37.96
N TYR A 104 10.31 18.95 -36.73
CA TYR A 104 9.41 20.04 -36.35
C TYR A 104 10.15 21.34 -35.96
N GLY A 105 11.46 21.29 -35.79
CA GLY A 105 12.27 22.40 -35.30
C GLY A 105 12.32 22.47 -33.76
N PRO A 106 13.43 22.97 -33.18
CA PRO A 106 13.63 23.00 -31.73
C PRO A 106 12.61 23.88 -31.00
N GLU A 107 12.23 25.01 -31.59
CA GLU A 107 11.27 25.96 -31.00
C GLU A 107 9.88 25.35 -30.84
N VAL A 108 9.40 24.64 -31.87
CA VAL A 108 8.09 23.97 -31.83
C VAL A 108 8.09 22.88 -30.77
N VAL A 109 9.12 22.02 -30.77
CA VAL A 109 9.22 20.94 -29.77
C VAL A 109 9.29 21.52 -28.35
N LYS A 110 10.10 22.55 -28.11
CA LYS A 110 10.21 23.19 -26.79
C LYS A 110 8.89 23.87 -26.39
N GLY A 111 8.22 24.53 -27.32
CA GLY A 111 6.92 25.14 -27.12
C GLY A 111 5.87 24.13 -26.70
N VAL A 112 5.82 22.96 -27.36
CA VAL A 112 4.92 21.86 -27.01
C VAL A 112 5.23 21.31 -25.61
N MET A 113 6.52 21.07 -25.29
CA MET A 113 6.92 20.61 -23.95
C MET A 113 6.42 21.56 -22.84
N LYS A 114 6.60 22.87 -23.03
CA LYS A 114 6.12 23.89 -22.07
C LYS A 114 4.59 23.91 -22.00
N ARG A 115 3.92 23.91 -23.16
CA ARG A 115 2.45 23.96 -23.24
C ARG A 115 1.79 22.75 -22.59
N ILE A 116 2.39 21.56 -22.65
CA ILE A 116 1.89 20.37 -21.95
C ILE A 116 1.81 20.63 -20.43
N ILE A 117 2.88 21.20 -19.86
CA ILE A 117 2.96 21.53 -18.42
C ILE A 117 1.94 22.62 -18.07
N ASP A 118 1.83 23.67 -18.89
CA ASP A 118 0.90 24.78 -18.65
C ASP A 118 -0.57 24.34 -18.75
N ASN A 119 -0.89 23.47 -19.72
CA ASN A 119 -2.23 22.90 -19.84
C ASN A 119 -2.57 22.01 -18.65
N ALA A 120 -1.60 21.24 -18.15
CA ALA A 120 -1.79 20.42 -16.98
C ALA A 120 -2.07 21.24 -15.71
N GLU A 121 -1.39 22.38 -15.55
CA GLU A 121 -1.66 23.34 -14.48
C GLU A 121 -3.10 23.87 -14.54
N VAL A 122 -3.56 24.30 -15.73
CA VAL A 122 -4.93 24.81 -15.91
C VAL A 122 -5.97 23.74 -15.52
N ALA A 123 -5.76 22.48 -15.91
CA ALA A 123 -6.68 21.40 -15.59
C ALA A 123 -6.68 21.06 -14.09
N PHE A 124 -5.51 21.03 -13.47
CA PHE A 124 -5.36 20.83 -12.03
C PHE A 124 -6.06 21.94 -11.21
N LEU A 125 -5.87 23.21 -11.59
CA LEU A 125 -6.51 24.35 -10.92
C LEU A 125 -8.04 24.34 -11.04
N LYS A 126 -8.58 23.86 -12.17
CA LYS A 126 -10.04 23.66 -12.34
C LYS A 126 -10.58 22.65 -11.33
N LYS A 127 -9.83 21.58 -11.04
CA LYS A 127 -10.22 20.62 -10.00
C LYS A 127 -10.14 21.26 -8.61
N LEU A 128 -9.02 21.89 -8.25
CA LEU A 128 -8.86 22.48 -6.91
C LEU A 128 -9.91 23.54 -6.56
N LYS A 129 -10.39 24.32 -7.53
CA LYS A 129 -11.45 25.33 -7.30
C LYS A 129 -12.77 24.75 -6.78
N ARG A 130 -13.05 23.48 -7.07
CA ARG A 130 -14.29 22.77 -6.69
C ARG A 130 -14.23 22.17 -5.29
N LEU A 131 -13.04 22.08 -4.71
CA LEU A 131 -12.81 21.43 -3.43
C LEU A 131 -12.76 22.47 -2.29
N PRO A 132 -13.23 22.13 -1.08
CA PRO A 132 -13.20 23.04 0.06
C PRO A 132 -11.76 23.33 0.51
N ASP A 133 -11.56 24.42 1.26
CA ASP A 133 -10.33 24.63 2.03
C ASP A 133 -10.45 23.95 3.39
N GLY A 134 -9.34 23.37 3.85
CA GLY A 134 -9.33 22.57 5.08
C GLY A 134 -8.04 21.81 5.28
N VAL A 135 -8.07 20.93 6.28
CA VAL A 135 -6.97 20.07 6.69
C VAL A 135 -7.48 18.63 6.77
N TRP A 136 -6.75 17.72 6.15
CA TRP A 136 -6.99 16.28 6.17
C TRP A 136 -5.78 15.58 6.77
N ARG A 137 -6.02 14.66 7.69
CA ARG A 137 -4.96 13.92 8.39
C ARG A 137 -5.18 12.43 8.25
N GLU A 138 -4.09 11.68 8.14
CA GLU A 138 -4.12 10.23 8.18
C GLU A 138 -2.96 9.69 9.03
N ARG A 139 -3.23 8.57 9.70
CA ARG A 139 -2.28 7.88 10.56
C ARG A 139 -2.14 6.42 10.14
N SER A 140 -0.92 5.92 10.13
CA SER A 140 -0.64 4.49 9.93
C SER A 140 0.56 4.07 10.78
N TYR A 141 0.98 2.81 10.69
CA TYR A 141 2.05 2.27 11.52
C TYR A 141 2.95 1.31 10.73
N VAL A 142 4.23 1.29 11.11
CA VAL A 142 5.23 0.30 10.71
C VAL A 142 5.71 -0.43 11.95
N GLU A 143 5.98 -1.71 11.83
CA GLU A 143 6.39 -2.57 12.93
C GLU A 143 7.83 -3.01 12.71
N CYS A 144 8.60 -3.14 13.79
CA CYS A 144 9.94 -3.73 13.78
C CYS A 144 10.92 -3.07 12.78
N CYS A 145 11.76 -2.15 13.25
CA CYS A 145 12.76 -1.47 12.40
C CYS A 145 14.05 -2.29 12.16
N ARG A 146 14.29 -3.35 12.94
CA ARG A 146 15.48 -4.22 12.92
C ARG A 146 15.17 -5.59 13.54
N PRO A 147 16.03 -6.62 13.37
CA PRO A 147 15.86 -7.91 14.03
C PRO A 147 15.71 -7.76 15.55
N GLY A 148 14.74 -8.48 16.13
CA GLY A 148 14.45 -8.49 17.58
C GLY A 148 13.73 -7.24 18.12
N ASP A 149 13.51 -6.21 17.31
CA ASP A 149 12.72 -5.05 17.70
C ASP A 149 11.22 -5.40 17.76
N ARG A 150 10.53 -4.84 18.75
CA ARG A 150 9.10 -5.05 19.02
C ARG A 150 8.31 -3.73 19.03
N GLY A 151 8.96 -2.65 18.57
CA GLY A 151 8.37 -1.32 18.49
C GLY A 151 7.34 -1.17 17.37
N THR A 152 6.41 -0.24 17.60
CA THR A 152 5.45 0.24 16.60
C THR A 152 5.71 1.72 16.31
N TYR A 153 5.99 2.03 15.04
CA TYR A 153 6.41 3.34 14.57
C TYR A 153 5.27 4.04 13.82
N ARG A 154 4.81 5.16 14.39
CA ARG A 154 3.71 5.94 13.82
C ARG A 154 4.13 6.66 12.54
N VAL A 155 3.25 6.67 11.55
CA VAL A 155 3.32 7.44 10.31
C VAL A 155 2.20 8.46 10.34
N MET A 156 2.52 9.73 10.09
CA MET A 156 1.53 10.80 10.00
C MET A 156 1.68 11.54 8.67
N LEU A 157 0.55 11.85 8.04
CA LEU A 157 0.50 12.79 6.93
C LEU A 157 -0.63 13.80 7.16
N THR A 158 -0.30 15.07 7.02
CA THR A 158 -1.26 16.18 7.03
C THR A 158 -1.25 16.83 5.66
N LEU A 159 -2.42 16.89 5.02
CA LEU A 159 -2.68 17.68 3.83
C LEU A 159 -3.48 18.92 4.23
N ARG A 160 -3.01 20.10 3.86
CA ARG A 160 -3.75 21.35 3.98
C ARG A 160 -4.00 21.95 2.60
N LYS A 161 -5.24 22.33 2.32
CA LYS A 161 -5.61 23.07 1.10
C LYS A 161 -5.99 24.50 1.45
N LYS A 162 -5.40 25.46 0.73
CA LYS A 162 -5.73 26.88 0.80
C LYS A 162 -5.82 27.49 -0.59
N GLY A 163 -7.04 27.79 -1.04
CA GLY A 163 -7.31 28.25 -2.40
C GLY A 163 -6.80 27.25 -3.44
N SER A 164 -5.76 27.65 -4.18
CA SER A 164 -5.13 26.82 -5.22
C SER A 164 -3.89 26.07 -4.76
N LYS A 165 -3.47 26.16 -3.50
CA LYS A 165 -2.25 25.51 -2.99
C LYS A 165 -2.57 24.32 -2.10
N LEU A 166 -1.77 23.25 -2.24
CA LEU A 166 -1.72 22.10 -1.35
C LEU A 166 -0.40 22.12 -0.57
N PHE A 167 -0.46 21.83 0.72
CA PHE A 167 0.69 21.72 1.61
C PHE A 167 0.68 20.33 2.23
N PHE A 168 1.80 19.62 2.13
CA PHE A 168 1.98 18.31 2.76
C PHE A 168 3.03 18.38 3.86
N GLU A 169 2.68 17.84 5.03
CA GLU A 169 3.48 17.85 6.25
C GLU A 169 3.46 16.43 6.86
N ASN A 170 4.53 16.01 7.53
CA ASN A 170 4.65 14.68 8.17
C ASN A 170 4.86 14.74 9.70
N GLU A 171 4.61 15.90 10.31
CA GLU A 171 4.77 16.10 11.76
C GLU A 171 4.00 15.02 12.54
N GLY A 172 4.64 14.46 13.57
CA GLY A 172 4.11 13.35 14.36
C GLY A 172 4.48 11.96 13.86
N THR A 173 5.15 11.85 12.70
CA THR A 173 5.84 10.62 12.25
C THR A 173 7.00 10.29 13.19
N ALA A 174 7.24 9.00 13.45
CA ALA A 174 8.31 8.55 14.32
C ALA A 174 9.72 8.93 13.80
N PRO A 175 10.72 9.11 14.69
CA PRO A 175 12.11 9.35 14.31
C PRO A 175 12.68 8.23 13.43
N GLN A 176 13.67 8.55 12.61
CA GLN A 176 14.43 7.57 11.84
C GLN A 176 15.07 6.50 12.74
N ASN A 177 15.02 5.24 12.32
CA ASN A 177 15.61 4.11 13.05
C ASN A 177 15.75 2.88 12.15
N GLY A 178 16.75 2.03 12.45
CA GLY A 178 16.98 0.76 11.75
C GLY A 178 17.03 0.91 10.23
N ALA A 179 16.56 -0.11 9.52
CA ALA A 179 16.65 -0.16 8.05
C ALA A 179 15.38 0.30 7.31
N MET A 180 14.34 0.77 8.03
CA MET A 180 13.02 1.05 7.47
C MET A 180 12.90 2.45 6.82
N ASN A 181 13.95 3.26 6.81
CA ASN A 181 13.82 4.70 6.52
C ASN A 181 13.72 5.01 5.02
N ALA A 182 13.27 6.22 4.70
CA ALA A 182 13.32 6.84 3.38
C ALA A 182 13.87 8.27 3.46
N THR A 183 14.50 8.73 2.38
CA THR A 183 14.89 10.12 2.21
C THR A 183 13.69 11.01 1.85
N TYR A 184 13.88 12.32 1.92
CA TYR A 184 12.89 13.30 1.46
C TYR A 184 12.37 13.02 0.04
N SER A 185 13.24 12.60 -0.89
CA SER A 185 12.82 12.27 -2.26
C SER A 185 11.89 11.07 -2.31
N GLY A 186 12.09 10.08 -1.43
CA GLY A 186 11.19 8.93 -1.29
C GLY A 186 9.81 9.34 -0.76
N TRP A 187 9.76 10.15 0.30
CA TRP A 187 8.49 10.64 0.84
C TRP A 187 7.73 11.55 -0.14
N ARG A 188 8.43 12.51 -0.75
CA ARG A 188 7.86 13.37 -1.80
C ARG A 188 7.35 12.55 -2.98
N GLY A 189 8.13 11.56 -3.45
CA GLY A 189 7.74 10.66 -4.53
C GLY A 189 6.45 9.89 -4.22
N SER A 190 6.31 9.42 -2.98
CA SER A 190 5.13 8.70 -2.52
C SER A 190 3.86 9.55 -2.62
N ILE A 191 3.92 10.82 -2.18
CA ILE A 191 2.79 11.75 -2.28
C ILE A 191 2.46 12.07 -3.75
N MET A 192 3.50 12.28 -4.57
CA MET A 192 3.35 12.59 -5.99
C MET A 192 2.62 11.49 -6.75
N VAL A 193 2.83 10.22 -6.42
CA VAL A 193 2.11 9.09 -7.04
C VAL A 193 0.61 9.19 -6.79
N ALA A 194 0.19 9.39 -5.53
CA ALA A 194 -1.22 9.53 -5.19
C ALA A 194 -1.87 10.75 -5.85
N LEU A 195 -1.17 11.90 -5.85
CA LEU A 195 -1.60 13.11 -6.53
C LEU A 195 -1.81 12.85 -8.03
N ASN A 196 -0.86 12.17 -8.66
CA ASN A 196 -0.89 11.90 -10.08
C ASN A 196 -2.06 11.02 -10.50
N GLN A 197 -2.34 9.97 -9.72
CA GLN A 197 -3.42 9.03 -10.03
C GLN A 197 -4.81 9.60 -9.75
N LEU A 198 -4.98 10.39 -8.68
CA LEU A 198 -6.29 10.93 -8.31
C LEU A 198 -6.62 12.27 -8.98
N LEU A 199 -5.62 13.10 -9.24
CA LEU A 199 -5.84 14.48 -9.70
C LEU A 199 -5.23 14.80 -11.07
N CYS A 200 -4.31 13.99 -11.61
CA CYS A 200 -3.61 14.31 -12.86
C CYS A 200 -3.71 13.24 -13.98
N TRP A 201 -4.55 12.23 -13.83
CA TRP A 201 -4.65 11.12 -14.79
C TRP A 201 -5.16 11.57 -16.17
N ASP A 202 -6.04 12.56 -16.22
CA ASP A 202 -6.62 13.16 -17.43
C ASP A 202 -5.65 14.10 -18.17
N GLN A 203 -4.43 14.30 -17.65
CA GLN A 203 -3.32 15.00 -18.30
C GLN A 203 -2.22 14.03 -18.74
N TYR A 204 -2.54 12.75 -18.94
CA TYR A 204 -1.56 11.69 -19.19
C TYR A 204 -0.43 11.70 -18.16
N PHE A 205 -0.80 11.90 -16.90
CA PHE A 205 0.13 11.88 -15.77
C PHE A 205 1.20 12.98 -15.81
N CYS A 206 0.95 14.09 -16.52
CA CYS A 206 1.84 15.25 -16.52
C CYS A 206 1.71 16.05 -15.22
N ILE A 207 2.45 15.64 -14.19
CA ILE A 207 2.37 16.25 -12.85
C ILE A 207 3.03 17.65 -12.76
N GLY A 208 3.87 18.03 -13.72
CA GLY A 208 4.69 19.24 -13.64
C GLY A 208 3.90 20.53 -13.44
N GLY A 209 2.68 20.60 -13.98
CA GLY A 209 1.78 21.75 -13.78
C GLY A 209 1.20 21.81 -12.37
N ALA A 210 0.81 20.65 -11.81
CA ALA A 210 0.32 20.54 -10.44
C ALA A 210 1.41 20.88 -9.41
N LEU A 211 2.66 20.46 -9.65
CA LEU A 211 3.80 20.72 -8.75
C LEU A 211 4.10 22.21 -8.54
N ARG A 212 3.62 23.12 -9.40
CA ARG A 212 3.70 24.58 -9.18
C ARG A 212 2.84 25.06 -8.00
N HIS A 213 1.92 24.22 -7.54
CA HIS A 213 0.90 24.50 -6.52
C HIS A 213 0.98 23.55 -5.32
N VAL A 214 2.03 22.72 -5.24
CA VAL A 214 2.22 21.75 -4.16
C VAL A 214 3.49 22.10 -3.40
N GLU A 215 3.33 22.40 -2.12
CA GLU A 215 4.41 22.66 -1.19
C GLU A 215 4.63 21.43 -0.30
N PHE A 216 5.89 21.09 -0.06
CA PHE A 216 6.28 19.97 0.79
C PHE A 216 7.07 20.53 1.97
N ASP A 217 6.51 20.43 3.17
CA ASP A 217 7.08 20.96 4.40
C ASP A 217 7.29 19.83 5.43
N PRO A 218 8.30 18.96 5.20
CA PRO A 218 8.55 17.83 6.09
C PRO A 218 9.29 18.27 7.36
N THR A 219 9.09 17.52 8.43
CA THR A 219 9.98 17.44 9.59
C THR A 219 11.15 16.49 9.28
N PRO A 220 12.38 17.01 9.13
CA PRO A 220 13.56 16.17 8.90
C PRO A 220 13.89 15.30 10.11
N GLY A 221 14.58 14.18 9.90
CA GLY A 221 14.96 13.25 10.98
C GLY A 221 13.88 12.25 11.39
N THR A 222 12.71 12.33 10.75
CA THR A 222 11.66 11.29 10.79
C THR A 222 12.03 10.14 9.86
N PHE A 223 11.49 8.94 10.09
CA PHE A 223 11.91 7.78 9.29
C PHE A 223 11.50 7.90 7.81
N ASN A 224 10.50 8.70 7.44
CA ASN A 224 10.16 8.97 6.04
C ASN A 224 10.88 10.22 5.47
N CYS A 225 11.58 11.01 6.28
CA CYS A 225 12.45 12.10 5.82
C CYS A 225 13.79 12.05 6.58
N ALA A 226 14.49 10.92 6.43
CA ALA A 226 15.68 10.62 7.22
C ALA A 226 16.91 11.42 6.76
N ASN A 227 17.74 11.74 7.74
CA ASN A 227 19.06 12.32 7.58
C ASN A 227 20.12 11.22 7.45
N PHE A 228 21.13 11.47 6.63
CA PHE A 228 22.33 10.65 6.59
C PHE A 228 22.98 10.58 8.00
N PRO A 229 23.48 9.42 8.46
CA PRO A 229 23.71 8.17 7.71
C PRO A 229 22.62 7.10 7.88
N ALA A 230 21.34 7.42 8.08
CA ALA A 230 20.31 6.37 8.19
C ALA A 230 20.31 5.40 6.99
N SER A 231 20.07 4.13 7.27
CA SER A 231 19.83 3.08 6.28
C SER A 231 18.52 3.34 5.53
N VAL A 232 18.56 3.26 4.19
CA VAL A 232 17.41 3.52 3.29
C VAL A 232 17.24 2.46 2.20
N SER A 233 17.99 1.36 2.25
CA SER A 233 17.93 0.28 1.26
C SER A 233 16.54 -0.36 1.18
N THR A 234 15.85 -0.53 2.32
CA THR A 234 14.50 -1.10 2.35
C THR A 234 13.38 -0.08 2.10
N ALA A 235 13.73 1.21 1.88
CA ALA A 235 12.78 2.29 1.65
C ALA A 235 11.68 1.95 0.62
N PRO A 236 12.00 1.36 -0.56
CA PRO A 236 11.01 1.12 -1.61
C PRO A 236 9.90 0.16 -1.22
N ILE A 237 10.14 -0.72 -0.24
CA ILE A 237 9.15 -1.70 0.23
C ILE A 237 8.62 -1.42 1.64
N GLN A 238 9.14 -0.39 2.30
CA GLN A 238 8.79 0.00 3.67
C GLN A 238 8.33 1.46 3.76
N ALA A 239 9.23 2.40 4.05
CA ALA A 239 8.85 3.80 4.31
C ALA A 239 8.18 4.52 3.13
N MET A 240 8.57 4.22 1.90
CA MET A 240 7.94 4.82 0.71
C MET A 240 6.51 4.28 0.56
N GLU A 241 6.33 2.97 0.68
CA GLU A 241 5.00 2.34 0.63
C GLU A 241 4.08 2.87 1.74
N ILE A 242 4.51 2.83 3.00
CA ILE A 242 3.64 3.31 4.09
C ILE A 242 3.37 4.82 4.03
N SER A 243 4.20 5.61 3.33
CA SER A 243 3.96 7.05 3.13
C SER A 243 2.99 7.33 1.99
N LEU A 244 2.94 6.45 0.99
CA LEU A 244 2.01 6.53 -0.14
C LEU A 244 0.55 6.45 0.32
N TYR A 245 0.27 5.68 1.36
CA TYR A 245 -1.08 5.34 1.79
C TYR A 245 -1.84 6.45 2.51
N PRO A 246 -1.27 7.08 3.55
CA PRO A 246 -1.77 8.34 4.05
C PRO A 246 -2.04 9.36 2.93
N ALA A 247 -1.21 9.41 1.88
CA ALA A 247 -1.41 10.31 0.76
C ALA A 247 -2.68 10.01 -0.06
N TYR A 248 -2.96 8.74 -0.39
CA TYR A 248 -4.24 8.38 -1.02
C TYR A 248 -5.43 8.72 -0.14
N ASN A 249 -5.35 8.43 1.15
CA ASN A 249 -6.48 8.64 2.06
C ASN A 249 -6.80 10.12 2.23
N VAL A 250 -5.81 10.98 2.52
CA VAL A 250 -6.06 12.43 2.70
C VAL A 250 -6.55 13.08 1.42
N LEU A 251 -6.02 12.68 0.26
CA LEU A 251 -6.50 13.14 -1.04
C LEU A 251 -7.92 12.64 -1.34
N SER A 252 -8.22 11.38 -1.05
CA SER A 252 -9.54 10.78 -1.24
C SER A 252 -10.60 11.46 -0.37
N LYS A 253 -10.30 11.72 0.90
CA LYS A 253 -11.16 12.48 1.81
C LYS A 253 -11.38 13.92 1.32
N MET A 254 -10.36 14.55 0.73
CA MET A 254 -10.50 15.89 0.14
C MET A 254 -11.39 15.89 -1.11
N ILE A 255 -11.21 14.95 -2.03
CA ILE A 255 -11.95 14.95 -3.31
C ILE A 255 -13.38 14.42 -3.19
N HIS A 256 -13.71 13.70 -2.10
CA HIS A 256 -15.03 13.09 -1.93
C HIS A 256 -16.18 14.11 -1.95
N SER A 257 -15.94 15.35 -1.50
CA SER A 257 -16.94 16.43 -1.51
C SER A 257 -17.45 16.81 -2.89
N ASP A 258 -16.73 16.45 -3.95
CA ASP A 258 -17.13 16.70 -5.32
C ASP A 258 -17.70 15.42 -5.96
N ALA A 259 -18.94 15.50 -6.47
CA ALA A 259 -19.67 14.35 -6.96
C ALA A 259 -19.05 13.65 -8.19
N GLU A 260 -18.27 14.39 -9.00
CA GLU A 260 -17.57 13.80 -10.15
C GLU A 260 -16.22 13.23 -9.73
N MET A 261 -15.41 13.99 -8.97
CA MET A 261 -14.08 13.51 -8.58
C MET A 261 -14.12 12.32 -7.61
N ARG A 262 -15.16 12.21 -6.78
CA ARG A 262 -15.28 11.07 -5.87
C ARG A 262 -15.40 9.72 -6.58
N LYS A 263 -15.75 9.70 -7.88
CA LYS A 263 -15.80 8.46 -8.69
C LYS A 263 -14.41 7.87 -8.94
N ASP A 264 -13.36 8.69 -8.84
CA ASP A 264 -11.96 8.29 -9.05
C ASP A 264 -11.31 7.74 -7.77
N ILE A 265 -12.03 7.74 -6.65
CA ILE A 265 -11.51 7.25 -5.37
C ILE A 265 -11.33 5.73 -5.42
N MET A 266 -10.14 5.31 -5.01
CA MET A 266 -9.81 3.91 -4.72
C MET A 266 -9.16 3.80 -3.35
N CYS A 267 -9.51 2.74 -2.62
CA CYS A 267 -8.80 2.31 -1.43
C CYS A 267 -7.45 1.71 -1.78
N ILE A 268 -6.58 1.70 -0.79
CA ILE A 268 -5.24 1.15 -0.88
C ILE A 268 -5.28 -0.37 -1.06
N GLY A 269 -4.33 -0.85 -1.85
CA GLY A 269 -4.14 -2.24 -2.22
C GLY A 269 -3.16 -3.05 -1.35
N GLY A 270 -3.07 -4.34 -1.65
CA GLY A 270 -2.35 -5.38 -0.92
C GLY A 270 -0.82 -5.42 -1.05
N THR A 271 -0.18 -4.34 -1.47
CA THR A 271 1.29 -4.22 -1.49
C THR A 271 1.79 -3.28 -0.41
N SER A 272 1.00 -3.09 0.65
CA SER A 272 1.17 -1.97 1.58
C SER A 272 2.37 -2.09 2.50
N GLN A 273 2.83 -3.30 2.74
CA GLN A 273 4.17 -3.59 3.20
C GLN A 273 4.53 -4.88 2.50
N TRP A 274 5.60 -4.90 1.71
CA TRP A 274 5.94 -6.12 0.98
C TRP A 274 6.45 -7.18 1.97
N PRO A 275 5.84 -8.37 2.07
CA PRO A 275 6.40 -9.46 2.87
C PRO A 275 7.53 -10.12 2.06
N ALA A 276 8.71 -9.52 2.11
CA ALA A 276 9.86 -9.98 1.35
C ALA A 276 10.40 -11.30 1.93
N THR A 277 10.22 -12.37 1.18
CA THR A 277 10.93 -13.65 1.38
C THR A 277 12.21 -13.62 0.56
N ILE A 278 13.35 -13.50 1.23
CA ILE A 278 14.67 -13.51 0.59
C ILE A 278 15.25 -14.90 0.79
N PHE A 279 15.72 -15.54 -0.27
CA PHE A 279 16.30 -16.87 -0.16
C PHE A 279 17.55 -17.02 -1.04
N ARG A 280 18.51 -17.80 -0.54
CA ARG A 280 19.85 -17.95 -1.11
C ARG A 280 20.40 -19.34 -0.84
N GLY A 281 21.37 -19.75 -1.66
CA GLY A 281 22.03 -21.03 -1.52
C GLY A 281 22.76 -21.44 -2.80
N THR A 282 22.83 -22.75 -3.01
CA THR A 282 23.28 -23.35 -4.27
C THR A 282 22.06 -23.88 -5.01
N ASP A 283 21.93 -23.52 -6.28
CA ASP A 283 20.80 -23.92 -7.11
C ASP A 283 20.93 -25.37 -7.60
N GLN A 284 19.91 -25.83 -8.33
CA GLN A 284 19.85 -27.17 -8.92
C GLN A 284 20.92 -27.45 -10.00
N TRP A 285 21.68 -26.43 -10.41
CA TRP A 285 22.74 -26.49 -11.41
C TRP A 285 24.15 -26.42 -10.79
N GLY A 286 24.24 -26.23 -9.47
CA GLY A 286 25.50 -26.12 -8.74
C GLY A 286 26.02 -24.68 -8.61
N GLU A 287 25.23 -23.67 -8.98
CA GLU A 287 25.64 -22.27 -8.97
C GLU A 287 25.13 -21.53 -7.72
N PRO A 288 25.92 -20.62 -7.13
CA PRO A 288 25.44 -19.74 -6.06
C PRO A 288 24.33 -18.81 -6.57
N TYR A 289 23.27 -18.64 -5.78
CA TYR A 289 22.17 -17.76 -6.12
C TYR A 289 21.62 -17.01 -4.89
N GLY A 290 20.89 -15.94 -5.15
CA GLY A 290 20.06 -15.23 -4.17
C GLY A 290 18.87 -14.60 -4.86
N TYR A 291 17.69 -14.62 -4.25
CA TYR A 291 16.49 -14.09 -4.86
C TYR A 291 15.55 -13.51 -3.81
N LEU A 292 14.75 -12.54 -4.24
CA LEU A 292 13.60 -12.04 -3.51
C LEU A 292 12.35 -12.63 -4.18
N LEU A 293 11.54 -13.38 -3.43
CA LEU A 293 10.27 -13.88 -3.94
C LEU A 293 9.39 -12.70 -4.36
N VAL A 294 9.10 -12.60 -5.66
CA VAL A 294 8.33 -11.48 -6.20
C VAL A 294 6.83 -11.73 -6.30
N ASP A 295 6.32 -12.91 -5.87
CA ASP A 295 4.89 -13.21 -5.87
C ASP A 295 4.01 -12.15 -5.18
N PRO A 296 4.43 -11.51 -4.07
CA PRO A 296 3.65 -10.43 -3.45
C PRO A 296 3.41 -9.21 -4.37
N ILE A 297 4.10 -9.10 -5.52
CA ILE A 297 3.78 -8.11 -6.55
C ILE A 297 2.35 -8.28 -7.09
N GLY A 298 1.79 -9.47 -6.95
CA GLY A 298 0.41 -9.77 -7.29
C GLY A 298 -0.60 -9.00 -6.45
N GLY A 299 -0.23 -8.59 -5.24
CA GLY A 299 -0.98 -7.66 -4.41
C GLY A 299 -2.49 -7.87 -4.43
N ALA A 300 -3.20 -6.75 -4.38
CA ALA A 300 -4.63 -6.63 -4.61
C ALA A 300 -4.93 -5.14 -4.83
N ILE A 301 -5.97 -4.79 -5.56
CA ILE A 301 -6.44 -3.39 -5.63
C ILE A 301 -7.57 -3.20 -4.62
N GLY A 302 -7.52 -2.11 -3.84
CA GLY A 302 -8.57 -1.77 -2.88
C GLY A 302 -9.90 -1.45 -3.54
N ALA A 303 -10.97 -1.41 -2.75
CA ALA A 303 -12.30 -1.07 -3.23
C ALA A 303 -12.33 0.33 -3.86
N PHE A 304 -13.12 0.50 -4.92
CA PHE A 304 -13.42 1.80 -5.48
C PHE A 304 -14.64 2.39 -4.78
N ALA A 305 -14.81 3.71 -4.85
CA ALA A 305 -16.07 4.35 -4.41
C ALA A 305 -17.29 3.90 -5.24
N THR A 306 -17.06 3.20 -6.35
CA THR A 306 -18.07 2.76 -7.33
C THR A 306 -18.14 1.24 -7.51
N GLY A 307 -17.27 0.46 -6.88
CA GLY A 307 -17.17 -0.98 -7.14
C GLY A 307 -16.16 -1.70 -6.26
N ASP A 308 -16.21 -3.03 -6.29
CA ASP A 308 -15.26 -3.87 -5.55
C ASP A 308 -13.85 -3.72 -6.13
N GLY A 309 -12.85 -3.96 -5.28
CA GLY A 309 -11.46 -4.01 -5.67
C GLY A 309 -11.13 -5.25 -6.50
N ILE A 310 -9.91 -5.28 -7.04
CA ILE A 310 -9.46 -6.36 -7.93
C ILE A 310 -8.57 -7.32 -7.15
N SER A 311 -9.04 -8.55 -6.92
CA SER A 311 -8.25 -9.63 -6.34
C SER A 311 -7.03 -9.93 -7.20
N THR A 312 -5.87 -10.13 -6.57
CA THR A 312 -4.59 -10.38 -7.26
C THR A 312 -4.30 -9.41 -8.44
N GLY A 313 -4.84 -8.19 -8.35
CA GLY A 313 -4.80 -7.17 -9.41
C GLY A 313 -3.50 -6.38 -9.50
N GLY A 314 -2.49 -6.72 -8.70
CA GLY A 314 -1.19 -6.06 -8.66
C GLY A 314 -1.22 -4.72 -7.92
N GLN A 315 -0.48 -3.76 -8.48
CA GLN A 315 -0.30 -2.42 -7.91
C GLN A 315 -0.98 -1.39 -8.82
N SER A 316 -1.95 -0.64 -8.30
CA SER A 316 -2.64 0.40 -9.08
C SER A 316 -1.69 1.46 -9.64
N ARG A 317 -0.61 1.81 -8.92
CA ARG A 317 0.45 2.73 -9.35
C ARG A 317 1.35 2.20 -10.47
N THR A 318 1.35 0.88 -10.70
CA THR A 318 2.17 0.23 -11.73
C THR A 318 1.38 -0.95 -12.31
N PRO A 319 0.35 -0.67 -13.13
CA PRO A 319 -0.58 -1.70 -13.62
C PRO A 319 0.05 -2.67 -14.62
N ILE A 320 1.29 -2.43 -15.03
CA ILE A 320 2.06 -3.35 -15.89
C ILE A 320 2.70 -4.50 -15.11
N CYS A 321 2.74 -4.43 -13.77
CA CYS A 321 3.28 -5.50 -12.93
C CYS A 321 2.52 -6.80 -13.13
N LYS A 322 3.24 -7.92 -13.15
CA LYS A 322 2.70 -9.27 -13.34
C LYS A 322 3.30 -10.20 -12.30
N LEU A 323 2.49 -11.13 -11.78
CA LEU A 323 3.01 -12.23 -10.99
C LEU A 323 3.95 -13.09 -11.86
N PRO A 324 5.05 -13.59 -11.29
CA PRO A 324 5.93 -14.50 -12.01
C PRO A 324 5.20 -15.79 -12.36
N ASN A 325 5.60 -16.41 -13.47
CA ASN A 325 5.13 -17.76 -13.79
C ASN A 325 5.82 -18.76 -12.86
N VAL A 326 5.05 -19.64 -12.23
CA VAL A 326 5.55 -20.66 -11.29
C VAL A 326 6.63 -21.53 -11.95
N GLU A 327 6.40 -22.00 -13.18
CA GLU A 327 7.35 -22.86 -13.91
C GLU A 327 8.68 -22.14 -14.18
N HIS A 328 8.62 -20.82 -14.47
CA HIS A 328 9.83 -20.02 -14.67
C HIS A 328 10.62 -19.86 -13.37
N THR A 329 9.93 -19.64 -12.25
CA THR A 329 10.56 -19.57 -10.93
C THR A 329 11.21 -20.90 -10.56
N GLU A 330 10.53 -22.03 -10.75
CA GLU A 330 11.07 -23.38 -10.46
C GLU A 330 12.21 -23.78 -11.41
N GLN A 331 12.21 -23.28 -12.65
CA GLN A 331 13.33 -23.48 -13.57
C GLN A 331 14.60 -22.75 -13.11
N THR A 332 14.42 -21.59 -12.48
CA THR A 332 15.52 -20.67 -12.13
C THR A 332 16.05 -20.90 -10.71
N PHE A 333 15.18 -21.33 -9.79
CA PHE A 333 15.52 -21.48 -8.37
C PHE A 333 15.14 -22.88 -7.86
N PRO A 334 15.84 -23.41 -6.85
CA PRO A 334 15.64 -24.76 -6.34
C PRO A 334 14.43 -24.84 -5.39
N LEU A 335 13.26 -24.43 -5.91
CA LEU A 335 11.98 -24.43 -5.22
C LEU A 335 10.98 -25.29 -5.98
N LEU A 336 10.00 -25.82 -5.27
CA LEU A 336 8.81 -26.42 -5.86
C LEU A 336 7.57 -25.84 -5.17
N PHE A 337 6.71 -25.19 -5.94
CA PHE A 337 5.44 -24.66 -5.45
C PHE A 337 4.48 -25.82 -5.21
N LEU A 338 3.90 -25.85 -4.02
CA LEU A 338 2.82 -26.77 -3.69
C LEU A 338 1.48 -26.22 -4.18
N TYR A 339 1.29 -24.90 -4.01
CA TYR A 339 0.15 -24.17 -4.53
C TYR A 339 0.41 -22.65 -4.54
N ARG A 340 -0.40 -21.94 -5.33
CA ARG A 340 -0.59 -20.49 -5.24
C ARG A 340 -2.09 -20.20 -5.38
N LYS A 341 -2.69 -19.55 -4.38
CA LYS A 341 -4.15 -19.38 -4.30
C LYS A 341 -4.57 -18.04 -3.70
N GLU A 342 -5.77 -17.57 -4.01
CA GLU A 342 -6.38 -16.43 -3.31
C GLU A 342 -6.82 -16.83 -1.89
N VAL A 343 -6.80 -15.88 -0.97
CA VAL A 343 -7.14 -16.10 0.45
C VAL A 343 -8.54 -15.56 0.74
N ILE A 344 -9.45 -16.46 1.15
CA ILE A 344 -10.83 -16.13 1.54
C ILE A 344 -10.82 -15.13 2.72
N ASP A 345 -11.76 -14.19 2.73
CA ASP A 345 -11.90 -13.13 3.75
C ASP A 345 -10.71 -12.16 3.84
N SER A 346 -9.75 -12.21 2.92
CA SER A 346 -8.56 -11.34 3.00
C SER A 346 -8.88 -9.88 2.66
N GLY A 347 -9.77 -9.63 1.70
CA GLY A 347 -10.18 -8.29 1.30
C GLY A 347 -10.90 -7.53 2.41
N GLY A 348 -10.60 -6.24 2.55
CA GLY A 348 -11.27 -5.37 3.52
C GLY A 348 -12.77 -5.27 3.23
N ALA A 349 -13.59 -5.47 4.28
CA ALA A 349 -15.03 -5.45 4.14
C ALA A 349 -15.56 -4.03 3.91
N GLY A 350 -16.66 -3.90 3.17
CA GLY A 350 -17.32 -2.62 2.96
C GLY A 350 -18.57 -2.78 2.13
N ARG A 351 -19.27 -1.67 1.85
CA ARG A 351 -20.29 -1.65 0.79
C ARG A 351 -19.69 -2.21 -0.50
N TYR A 352 -18.46 -1.77 -0.79
CA TYR A 352 -17.58 -2.39 -1.76
C TYR A 352 -16.40 -3.05 -1.05
N ARG A 353 -16.14 -4.30 -1.40
CA ARG A 353 -15.09 -5.15 -0.82
C ARG A 353 -13.76 -4.86 -1.50
N GLY A 354 -12.66 -4.83 -0.75
CA GLY A 354 -11.33 -4.78 -1.35
C GLY A 354 -10.95 -6.08 -2.05
N GLY A 355 -10.04 -6.01 -3.03
CA GLY A 355 -9.53 -7.21 -3.70
C GLY A 355 -8.86 -8.18 -2.72
N LEU A 356 -8.97 -9.48 -3.00
CA LEU A 356 -8.33 -10.51 -2.18
C LEU A 356 -6.82 -10.56 -2.39
N SER A 357 -6.13 -10.93 -1.31
CA SER A 357 -4.73 -11.35 -1.33
C SER A 357 -4.58 -12.77 -1.88
N ALA A 358 -3.34 -13.21 -2.04
CA ALA A 358 -2.98 -14.58 -2.30
C ALA A 358 -1.87 -15.10 -1.37
N GLU A 359 -1.73 -16.42 -1.37
CA GLU A 359 -0.73 -17.18 -0.64
C GLU A 359 0.10 -17.97 -1.64
N SER A 360 1.42 -17.96 -1.46
CA SER A 360 2.35 -18.85 -2.18
C SER A 360 2.99 -19.81 -1.19
N CYS A 361 2.91 -21.10 -1.47
CA CYS A 361 3.46 -22.15 -0.63
C CYS A 361 4.43 -23.04 -1.41
N PHE A 362 5.62 -23.28 -0.86
CA PHE A 362 6.68 -24.02 -1.55
C PHE A 362 7.60 -24.79 -0.59
N ILE A 363 8.35 -25.73 -1.17
CA ILE A 363 9.43 -26.48 -0.52
C ILE A 363 10.77 -26.23 -1.24
N ALA A 364 11.88 -26.48 -0.54
CA ALA A 364 13.18 -26.63 -1.20
C ALA A 364 13.17 -27.89 -2.08
N HIS A 365 13.65 -27.78 -3.32
CA HIS A 365 13.62 -28.88 -4.29
C HIS A 365 14.91 -28.93 -5.11
N ARG A 366 15.49 -30.12 -5.28
CA ARG A 366 16.79 -30.35 -5.97
C ARG A 366 17.97 -29.56 -5.37
N THR A 367 17.91 -29.34 -4.06
CA THR A 367 18.99 -28.79 -3.25
C THR A 367 18.91 -29.38 -1.85
N ASP A 368 20.00 -29.38 -1.11
CA ASP A 368 20.05 -29.92 0.26
C ASP A 368 19.30 -29.03 1.25
N ALA A 369 19.33 -27.71 1.04
CA ALA A 369 18.59 -26.73 1.81
C ALA A 369 18.61 -25.35 1.13
N ILE A 370 17.69 -24.48 1.56
CA ILE A 370 17.73 -23.04 1.24
C ILE A 370 17.85 -22.24 2.54
N THR A 371 18.69 -21.20 2.52
CA THR A 371 18.79 -20.23 3.62
C THR A 371 17.90 -19.04 3.31
N GLN A 372 17.12 -18.61 4.28
CA GLN A 372 16.11 -17.58 4.10
C GLN A 372 16.19 -16.46 5.13
N ASP A 373 15.76 -15.28 4.70
CA ASP A 373 15.42 -14.15 5.55
C ASP A 373 13.97 -13.72 5.27
N THR A 374 13.30 -13.24 6.31
CA THR A 374 12.04 -12.51 6.20
C THR A 374 12.31 -11.02 6.31
N LEU A 375 11.63 -10.21 5.53
CA LEU A 375 11.63 -8.75 5.70
C LEU A 375 10.21 -8.23 5.47
N SER A 376 9.51 -7.87 6.54
CA SER A 376 8.14 -7.36 6.45
C SER A 376 7.87 -6.33 7.53
N SER A 377 6.79 -5.60 7.34
CA SER A 377 5.98 -5.09 8.45
C SER A 377 4.50 -5.25 8.08
N GLY A 378 3.57 -4.84 8.93
CA GLY A 378 2.13 -4.99 8.64
C GLY A 378 1.63 -6.42 8.87
N ASN A 379 2.25 -7.12 9.81
CA ASN A 379 1.89 -8.48 10.21
C ASN A 379 1.05 -8.48 11.50
N ALA A 380 1.22 -7.47 12.35
CA ALA A 380 0.43 -7.26 13.57
C ALA A 380 -0.64 -6.16 13.39
N ILE A 381 -0.38 -5.16 12.54
CA ILE A 381 -1.25 -4.03 12.24
C ILE A 381 -1.54 -4.00 10.73
N PRO A 382 -2.81 -4.00 10.30
CA PRO A 382 -3.13 -3.94 8.89
C PRO A 382 -2.74 -2.57 8.30
N THR A 383 -2.10 -2.61 7.13
CA THR A 383 -1.58 -1.42 6.43
C THR A 383 -2.47 -0.95 5.27
N SER A 384 -3.62 -1.62 5.10
CA SER A 384 -4.68 -1.25 4.15
C SER A 384 -5.97 -0.99 4.94
N PRO A 385 -6.16 0.18 5.58
CA PRO A 385 -7.17 0.41 6.62
C PRO A 385 -8.64 0.48 6.13
N GLY A 386 -8.87 0.57 4.82
CA GLY A 386 -10.19 0.90 4.27
C GLY A 386 -10.50 2.40 4.35
N MET A 387 -11.62 2.83 3.78
CA MET A 387 -12.04 4.25 3.80
C MET A 387 -13.56 4.41 4.01
N MET A 388 -13.93 5.50 4.67
CA MET A 388 -15.32 5.98 4.80
C MET A 388 -16.24 4.91 5.41
N GLY A 389 -15.79 4.25 6.47
CA GLY A 389 -16.48 3.13 7.10
C GLY A 389 -16.15 1.75 6.53
N GLY A 390 -15.38 1.66 5.45
CA GLY A 390 -14.82 0.39 4.97
C GLY A 390 -13.69 -0.11 5.87
N TYR A 391 -13.62 -1.42 6.09
CA TYR A 391 -12.74 -2.05 7.07
C TYR A 391 -11.34 -2.30 6.49
N PRO A 392 -10.35 -2.48 7.39
CA PRO A 392 -9.03 -2.94 7.01
C PRO A 392 -9.04 -4.31 6.31
N ALA A 393 -8.07 -4.50 5.43
CA ALA A 393 -7.77 -5.81 4.84
C ALA A 393 -6.93 -6.68 5.80
N THR A 394 -6.65 -7.92 5.39
CA THR A 394 -5.73 -8.82 6.12
C THR A 394 -4.31 -8.25 6.23
N THR A 395 -3.56 -8.74 7.23
CA THR A 395 -2.13 -8.50 7.41
C THR A 395 -1.28 -9.45 6.57
N ASN A 396 0.01 -9.13 6.46
CA ASN A 396 0.99 -10.08 5.97
C ASN A 396 1.14 -11.27 6.93
N ALA A 397 1.50 -12.44 6.42
CA ALA A 397 1.83 -13.60 7.26
C ALA A 397 2.93 -14.46 6.64
N TYR A 398 3.87 -14.89 7.48
CA TYR A 398 4.79 -15.97 7.17
C TYR A 398 4.36 -17.21 7.95
N LYS A 399 4.26 -18.33 7.25
CA LYS A 399 3.93 -19.64 7.84
C LYS A 399 5.08 -20.59 7.53
N PHE A 400 5.57 -21.30 8.54
CA PHE A 400 6.67 -22.24 8.38
C PHE A 400 6.43 -23.48 9.23
N LYS A 401 6.50 -24.65 8.60
CA LYS A 401 6.41 -25.96 9.26
C LYS A 401 7.69 -26.75 9.02
N GLN A 402 8.28 -27.26 10.11
CA GLN A 402 9.47 -28.11 10.05
C GLN A 402 9.14 -29.59 10.20
N GLY A 403 10.00 -30.44 9.62
CA GLY A 403 9.95 -31.89 9.79
C GLY A 403 8.64 -32.50 9.27
N THR A 404 8.15 -32.03 8.13
CA THR A 404 6.78 -32.31 7.70
C THR A 404 6.60 -33.67 7.02
N ASP A 405 5.33 -34.06 6.82
CA ASP A 405 4.94 -35.24 6.03
C ASP A 405 4.89 -35.00 4.51
N ILE A 406 5.31 -33.83 4.01
CA ILE A 406 5.12 -33.42 2.61
C ILE A 406 5.72 -34.40 1.58
N LEU A 407 6.95 -34.89 1.82
CA LEU A 407 7.60 -35.83 0.89
C LEU A 407 6.87 -37.17 0.82
N LYS A 408 6.25 -37.62 1.92
CA LYS A 408 5.43 -38.83 1.95
C LYS A 408 4.14 -38.63 1.16
N ARG A 409 3.49 -37.48 1.32
CA ARG A 409 2.30 -37.10 0.56
C ARG A 409 2.59 -37.05 -0.93
N MET A 410 3.68 -36.41 -1.34
CA MET A 410 4.11 -36.36 -2.74
C MET A 410 4.37 -37.77 -3.30
N ALA A 411 5.04 -38.65 -2.54
CA ALA A 411 5.23 -40.04 -2.95
C ALA A 411 3.91 -40.81 -3.10
N ALA A 412 2.91 -40.48 -2.27
CA ALA A 412 1.54 -40.99 -2.35
C ALA A 412 0.66 -40.28 -3.41
N ARG A 413 1.19 -39.26 -4.10
CA ARG A 413 0.48 -38.40 -5.07
C ARG A 413 -0.67 -37.60 -4.46
N GLU A 414 -0.51 -37.19 -3.22
CA GLU A 414 -1.44 -36.34 -2.47
C GLU A 414 -0.86 -34.92 -2.38
N MET A 415 -1.52 -33.94 -2.98
CA MET A 415 -1.12 -32.53 -2.91
C MET A 415 -1.94 -31.80 -1.83
N PRO A 416 -1.30 -31.02 -0.94
CA PRO A 416 -2.04 -30.21 0.04
C PRO A 416 -2.75 -29.04 -0.65
N ALA A 417 -3.94 -28.69 -0.16
CA ALA A 417 -4.66 -27.50 -0.60
C ALA A 417 -4.37 -26.29 0.30
N ASP A 418 -3.92 -26.55 1.53
CA ASP A 418 -3.46 -25.56 2.49
C ASP A 418 -2.28 -26.12 3.30
N ILE A 419 -1.37 -25.26 3.75
CA ILE A 419 -0.29 -25.64 4.68
C ILE A 419 -0.84 -26.23 5.98
N ALA A 420 -2.06 -25.88 6.40
CA ALA A 420 -2.75 -26.48 7.53
C ALA A 420 -3.03 -27.99 7.34
N ASP A 421 -3.10 -28.49 6.10
CA ASP A 421 -3.27 -29.92 5.81
C ASP A 421 -2.00 -30.72 6.12
N VAL A 422 -0.84 -30.08 6.14
CA VAL A 422 0.48 -30.70 6.29
C VAL A 422 0.80 -30.91 7.76
N LYS A 423 1.24 -32.13 8.13
CA LYS A 423 1.68 -32.45 9.48
C LYS A 423 3.13 -32.06 9.67
N GLY A 424 3.46 -31.43 10.79
CA GLY A 424 4.81 -30.99 11.14
C GLY A 424 4.77 -30.06 12.35
N GLU A 425 5.94 -29.56 12.75
CA GLU A 425 6.06 -28.59 13.84
C GLU A 425 5.87 -27.17 13.29
N ASP A 426 4.93 -26.41 13.84
CA ASP A 426 4.73 -24.99 13.50
C ASP A 426 5.82 -24.12 14.12
N ILE A 427 6.58 -23.43 13.27
CA ILE A 427 7.65 -22.52 13.68
C ILE A 427 7.18 -21.09 13.49
N THR A 428 7.24 -20.30 14.56
CA THR A 428 6.94 -18.86 14.49
C THR A 428 8.15 -18.12 13.93
N LEU A 429 7.97 -17.48 12.77
CA LEU A 429 8.98 -16.60 12.18
C LEU A 429 8.78 -15.15 12.66
N HIS A 430 9.87 -14.40 12.80
CA HIS A 430 9.83 -12.96 13.09
C HIS A 430 9.81 -12.12 11.80
N LEU A 431 9.53 -10.81 11.88
CA LEU A 431 9.35 -9.95 10.69
C LEU A 431 10.65 -9.62 9.95
N ARG A 432 11.77 -9.66 10.66
CA ARG A 432 13.13 -9.40 10.19
C ARG A 432 14.08 -10.52 10.61
N GLN A 433 13.60 -11.76 10.57
CA GLN A 433 14.41 -12.93 10.88
C GLN A 433 15.42 -13.21 9.77
N GLU A 434 16.63 -13.55 10.15
CA GLU A 434 17.74 -13.81 9.24
C GLU A 434 18.26 -15.24 9.37
N ASN A 435 18.77 -15.78 8.27
CA ASN A 435 19.53 -17.02 8.18
C ASN A 435 18.81 -18.27 8.74
N PHE A 436 17.47 -18.34 8.62
CA PHE A 436 16.78 -19.59 8.95
C PHE A 436 16.87 -20.57 7.78
N LEU A 437 16.96 -21.86 8.11
CA LEU A 437 17.16 -22.92 7.12
C LEU A 437 15.82 -23.61 6.82
N GLN A 438 15.53 -23.81 5.54
CA GLN A 438 14.44 -24.68 5.07
C GLN A 438 15.05 -25.90 4.37
N GLN A 439 14.80 -27.09 4.93
CA GLN A 439 15.15 -28.36 4.32
C GLN A 439 14.05 -28.81 3.33
N PRO A 440 14.31 -29.77 2.42
CA PRO A 440 13.30 -30.28 1.47
C PRO A 440 12.01 -30.82 2.10
N ARG A 441 12.07 -31.23 3.37
CA ARG A 441 10.91 -31.72 4.14
C ARG A 441 10.16 -30.61 4.90
N ASP A 442 10.63 -29.38 4.85
CA ASP A 442 10.03 -28.25 5.53
C ASP A 442 9.17 -27.46 4.53
N VAL A 443 8.04 -26.93 4.99
CA VAL A 443 7.06 -26.21 4.14
C VAL A 443 6.99 -24.76 4.57
N TYR A 444 7.13 -23.86 3.60
CA TYR A 444 7.03 -22.42 3.81
C TYR A 444 5.84 -21.87 3.01
N ALA A 445 5.12 -20.92 3.59
CA ALA A 445 4.13 -20.12 2.88
C ALA A 445 4.21 -18.65 3.28
N VAL A 446 3.94 -17.78 2.31
CA VAL A 446 3.82 -16.34 2.52
C VAL A 446 2.48 -15.85 2.00
N VAL A 447 1.82 -15.06 2.83
CA VAL A 447 0.57 -14.34 2.54
C VAL A 447 0.89 -12.85 2.56
N TRP A 448 0.46 -12.14 1.52
CA TRP A 448 0.58 -10.68 1.47
C TRP A 448 -0.70 -9.97 1.91
N SER A 449 -0.64 -8.68 2.16
CA SER A 449 -1.82 -7.92 2.53
C SER A 449 -2.81 -7.85 1.37
N ALA A 450 -4.07 -7.53 1.66
CA ALA A 450 -5.12 -7.37 0.65
C ALA A 450 -5.52 -5.89 0.49
N GLY A 451 -6.53 -5.63 -0.34
CA GLY A 451 -7.07 -4.29 -0.54
C GLY A 451 -8.04 -3.88 0.56
N GLY A 452 -8.03 -2.61 0.99
CA GLY A 452 -9.00 -2.07 1.95
C GLY A 452 -10.41 -1.95 1.37
N GLY A 453 -11.44 -2.03 2.23
CA GLY A 453 -12.84 -1.87 1.84
C GLY A 453 -13.29 -0.42 1.75
N PHE A 454 -14.46 -0.17 1.16
CA PHE A 454 -15.07 1.17 1.05
C PHE A 454 -16.53 1.16 1.54
N GLY A 455 -16.89 2.10 2.41
CA GLY A 455 -18.25 2.24 2.93
C GLY A 455 -18.65 1.20 4.00
N ASP A 456 -19.74 1.46 4.72
CA ASP A 456 -20.29 0.55 5.76
C ASP A 456 -20.60 -0.87 5.19
N PRO A 457 -20.00 -1.95 5.73
CA PRO A 457 -20.30 -3.32 5.29
C PRO A 457 -21.78 -3.72 5.38
N LEU A 458 -22.56 -3.11 6.28
CA LEU A 458 -24.00 -3.36 6.39
C LEU A 458 -24.81 -2.81 5.22
N GLU A 459 -24.17 -2.04 4.33
CA GLU A 459 -24.78 -1.47 3.13
C GLU A 459 -24.47 -2.27 1.87
N ARG A 460 -23.62 -3.30 1.96
CA ARG A 460 -23.40 -4.20 0.83
C ARG A 460 -24.71 -4.89 0.47
N ASP A 461 -24.98 -4.99 -0.83
CA ASP A 461 -26.14 -5.73 -1.32
C ASP A 461 -26.07 -7.20 -0.86
N PRO A 462 -27.10 -7.73 -0.17
CA PRO A 462 -27.11 -9.12 0.26
C PRO A 462 -26.92 -10.14 -0.87
N SER A 463 -27.38 -9.84 -2.08
CA SER A 463 -27.19 -10.71 -3.25
C SER A 463 -25.70 -10.82 -3.61
N ARG A 464 -24.97 -9.71 -3.60
CA ARG A 464 -23.52 -9.67 -3.81
C ARG A 464 -22.75 -10.39 -2.71
N VAL A 465 -23.20 -10.33 -1.45
CA VAL A 465 -22.60 -11.13 -0.37
C VAL A 465 -22.79 -12.62 -0.64
N ARG A 466 -23.95 -13.04 -1.15
CA ARG A 466 -24.18 -14.44 -1.53
C ARG A 466 -23.30 -14.85 -2.72
N GLU A 467 -23.11 -13.99 -3.71
CA GLU A 467 -22.13 -14.22 -4.80
C GLU A 467 -20.68 -14.31 -4.27
N ASP A 468 -20.31 -13.46 -3.31
CA ASP A 468 -19.00 -13.51 -2.66
C ASP A 468 -18.78 -14.85 -1.95
N VAL A 469 -19.82 -15.43 -1.35
CA VAL A 469 -19.72 -16.68 -0.57
C VAL A 469 -19.79 -17.92 -1.46
N ILE A 470 -20.77 -17.96 -2.36
CA ILE A 470 -21.11 -19.17 -3.12
C ILE A 470 -20.32 -19.25 -4.41
N ASP A 471 -20.27 -18.15 -5.16
CA ASP A 471 -19.80 -18.17 -6.55
C ASP A 471 -18.28 -17.89 -6.61
N SER A 472 -17.82 -16.83 -5.94
CA SER A 472 -16.40 -16.43 -5.97
C SER A 472 -15.55 -16.98 -4.82
N ARG A 473 -16.18 -17.45 -3.73
CA ARG A 473 -15.50 -17.87 -2.48
C ARG A 473 -14.57 -16.78 -1.92
N SER A 474 -14.92 -15.52 -2.11
CA SER A 474 -14.20 -14.37 -1.58
C SER A 474 -14.47 -14.13 -0.09
N VAL A 475 -15.66 -14.52 0.37
CA VAL A 475 -16.14 -14.30 1.74
C VAL A 475 -16.62 -15.62 2.32
N SER A 476 -16.34 -15.90 3.60
CA SER A 476 -16.86 -17.07 4.29
C SER A 476 -18.30 -16.88 4.76
N ILE A 477 -19.03 -17.97 5.00
CA ILE A 477 -20.38 -17.92 5.59
C ILE A 477 -20.37 -17.21 6.95
N ALA A 478 -19.31 -17.40 7.74
CA ALA A 478 -19.14 -16.73 9.03
C ALA A 478 -19.00 -15.22 8.84
N ALA A 479 -18.09 -14.77 7.97
CA ALA A 479 -17.90 -13.34 7.69
C ALA A 479 -19.15 -12.68 7.07
N ALA A 480 -19.89 -13.38 6.20
CA ALA A 480 -21.17 -12.91 5.68
C ALA A 480 -22.15 -12.54 6.80
N ARG A 481 -22.27 -13.40 7.81
CA ARG A 481 -23.14 -13.16 8.97
C ARG A 481 -22.57 -12.13 9.93
N GLU A 482 -21.28 -12.23 10.25
CA GLU A 482 -20.61 -11.50 11.33
C GLU A 482 -20.17 -10.09 10.93
N ILE A 483 -19.82 -9.86 9.68
CA ILE A 483 -19.35 -8.55 9.19
C ILE A 483 -20.45 -7.86 8.39
N TYR A 484 -21.00 -8.53 7.38
CA TYR A 484 -22.00 -7.93 6.46
C TYR A 484 -23.45 -8.00 6.98
N GLY A 485 -23.69 -8.77 8.04
CA GLY A 485 -25.03 -8.96 8.61
C GLY A 485 -25.98 -9.71 7.69
N VAL A 486 -25.47 -10.57 6.80
CA VAL A 486 -26.23 -11.36 5.83
C VAL A 486 -26.28 -12.82 6.27
N ALA A 487 -27.49 -13.35 6.41
CA ALA A 487 -27.70 -14.76 6.70
C ALA A 487 -27.85 -15.53 5.40
N ILE A 488 -27.02 -16.56 5.22
CA ILE A 488 -27.10 -17.49 4.08
C ILE A 488 -27.55 -18.85 4.61
N THR A 489 -28.56 -19.41 3.98
CA THR A 489 -29.13 -20.72 4.31
C THR A 489 -28.22 -21.86 3.83
N ALA A 490 -28.48 -23.09 4.27
CA ALA A 490 -27.66 -24.26 3.90
C ALA A 490 -27.67 -24.56 2.39
N ASP A 491 -28.73 -24.17 1.67
CA ASP A 491 -28.88 -24.25 0.22
C ASP A 491 -28.24 -23.07 -0.54
N GLY A 492 -27.54 -22.16 0.17
CA GLY A 492 -26.78 -21.07 -0.46
C GLY A 492 -27.63 -19.88 -0.92
N VAL A 493 -28.80 -19.68 -0.30
CA VAL A 493 -29.73 -18.59 -0.59
C VAL A 493 -29.70 -17.55 0.54
N VAL A 494 -29.96 -16.29 0.22
CA VAL A 494 -30.08 -15.23 1.24
C VAL A 494 -31.39 -15.39 2.02
N ASP A 495 -31.30 -15.53 3.34
CA ASP A 495 -32.46 -15.37 4.22
C ASP A 495 -32.71 -13.87 4.43
N ALA A 496 -33.67 -13.33 3.67
CA ALA A 496 -33.99 -11.90 3.70
C ALA A 496 -34.50 -11.43 5.07
N THR A 497 -35.27 -12.26 5.77
CA THR A 497 -35.84 -11.91 7.08
C THR A 497 -34.74 -11.88 8.14
N ALA A 498 -33.94 -12.94 8.23
CA ALA A 498 -32.83 -13.00 9.18
C ALA A 498 -31.79 -11.91 8.89
N THR A 499 -31.47 -11.65 7.62
CA THR A 499 -30.56 -10.56 7.20
C THR A 499 -31.08 -9.19 7.66
N ARG A 500 -32.37 -8.90 7.41
CA ARG A 500 -32.98 -7.64 7.86
C ARG A 500 -32.91 -7.50 9.39
N MET A 501 -33.25 -8.56 10.13
CA MET A 501 -33.23 -8.55 11.59
C MET A 501 -31.81 -8.37 12.15
N LEU A 502 -30.80 -9.03 11.55
CA LEU A 502 -29.39 -8.86 11.92
C LEU A 502 -28.94 -7.41 11.73
N ARG A 503 -29.22 -6.81 10.56
CA ARG A 503 -28.83 -5.42 10.27
C ARG A 503 -29.53 -4.42 11.18
N ILE A 504 -30.84 -4.59 11.43
CA ILE A 504 -31.59 -3.74 12.38
C ILE A 504 -31.01 -3.87 13.78
N SER A 505 -30.83 -5.10 14.28
CA SER A 505 -30.30 -5.35 15.62
C SER A 505 -28.92 -4.72 15.82
N ARG A 506 -28.04 -4.77 14.82
CA ARG A 506 -26.72 -4.12 14.85
C ARG A 506 -26.83 -2.59 14.91
N ARG A 507 -27.65 -1.98 14.06
CA ARG A 507 -27.87 -0.52 14.08
C ARG A 507 -28.46 -0.07 15.43
N GLU A 508 -29.42 -0.82 15.95
CA GLU A 508 -29.99 -0.60 17.29
C GLU A 508 -28.96 -0.74 18.41
N ALA A 509 -28.05 -1.72 18.30
CA ALA A 509 -26.97 -1.91 19.26
C ALA A 509 -26.00 -0.71 19.27
N ASN A 510 -25.74 -0.12 18.09
CA ASN A 510 -24.72 0.92 17.89
C ASN A 510 -25.22 2.36 18.13
N ARG A 511 -26.54 2.59 18.21
CA ARG A 511 -27.09 3.94 18.47
C ARG A 511 -27.18 4.25 19.97
N LYS A 512 -27.35 5.53 20.30
CA LYS A 512 -27.54 6.02 21.67
C LYS A 512 -28.87 5.50 22.24
N LYS A 513 -28.85 4.98 23.47
CA LYS A 513 -30.02 4.28 24.07
C LYS A 513 -31.11 5.21 24.57
N ASP A 514 -30.76 6.44 24.96
CA ASP A 514 -31.72 7.44 25.44
C ASP A 514 -32.47 8.18 24.31
N GLY A 515 -32.12 7.91 23.04
CA GLY A 515 -32.84 8.35 21.85
C GLY A 515 -32.79 9.84 21.52
N GLN A 516 -32.25 10.70 22.40
CA GLN A 516 -32.18 12.14 22.17
C GLN A 516 -30.90 12.52 21.43
N VAL A 517 -31.06 12.87 20.16
CA VAL A 517 -29.99 13.35 19.28
C VAL A 517 -30.53 14.53 18.48
N ALA A 518 -29.85 15.68 18.56
CA ALA A 518 -30.19 16.85 17.76
C ALA A 518 -30.09 16.50 16.27
N ARG A 519 -31.07 16.93 15.48
CA ARG A 519 -31.10 16.71 14.04
C ARG A 519 -31.15 18.05 13.32
N LEU A 520 -30.27 18.19 12.33
CA LEU A 520 -30.07 19.40 11.57
C LEU A 520 -31.09 19.52 10.43
N GLY A 521 -31.74 20.67 10.35
CA GLY A 521 -32.74 21.00 9.32
C GLY A 521 -32.18 21.84 8.17
N GLY A 522 -30.97 22.37 8.34
CA GLY A 522 -30.27 23.22 7.40
C GLY A 522 -29.93 22.54 6.07
N ALA A 523 -29.66 23.37 5.07
CA ALA A 523 -29.34 22.92 3.72
C ALA A 523 -28.01 22.14 3.68
N VAL A 524 -27.97 21.05 2.92
CA VAL A 524 -26.74 20.29 2.66
C VAL A 524 -25.86 21.07 1.69
N LEU A 525 -24.65 21.41 2.12
CA LEU A 525 -23.66 22.12 1.31
C LEU A 525 -22.80 21.17 0.48
N ALA A 526 -22.41 20.03 1.06
CA ALA A 526 -21.59 19.01 0.42
C ALA A 526 -21.70 17.68 1.19
N CYS A 527 -21.35 16.57 0.53
CA CYS A 527 -21.20 15.25 1.15
C CYS A 527 -19.71 15.00 1.40
N LEU A 528 -19.24 15.07 2.65
CA LEU A 528 -17.81 14.98 2.98
C LEU A 528 -17.24 13.59 2.88
N THR A 529 -18.02 12.62 3.32
CA THR A 529 -17.72 11.19 3.22
C THR A 529 -19.02 10.48 2.89
N ASP A 530 -18.93 9.18 2.62
CA ASP A 530 -20.08 8.32 2.33
C ASP A 530 -21.15 8.32 3.46
N SER A 531 -20.79 8.76 4.67
CA SER A 531 -21.65 8.83 5.86
C SER A 531 -21.85 10.23 6.47
N LEU A 532 -21.19 11.27 5.92
CA LEU A 532 -21.17 12.62 6.49
C LEU A 532 -21.60 13.70 5.47
N ASP A 533 -22.58 14.51 5.86
CA ASP A 533 -22.95 15.75 5.17
C ASP A 533 -22.32 16.96 5.88
N LEU A 534 -22.04 18.03 5.13
CA LEU A 534 -21.97 19.39 5.66
C LEU A 534 -23.32 20.06 5.56
N ARG A 535 -23.79 20.66 6.65
CA ARG A 535 -25.05 21.42 6.70
C ARG A 535 -24.84 22.83 7.21
N ARG A 536 -25.57 23.78 6.64
CA ARG A 536 -25.60 25.19 7.09
C ARG A 536 -26.71 25.39 8.10
N GLU A 537 -26.34 25.74 9.33
CA GLU A 537 -27.25 26.13 10.41
C GLU A 537 -27.07 27.62 10.75
N GLN A 538 -27.84 28.13 11.71
CA GLN A 538 -27.80 29.54 12.12
C GLN A 538 -26.48 29.94 12.78
N ASP A 539 -25.85 29.02 13.50
CA ASP A 539 -24.63 29.20 14.28
C ASP A 539 -23.35 28.76 13.55
N GLY A 540 -23.46 28.12 12.38
CA GLY A 540 -22.31 27.78 11.57
C GLY A 540 -22.54 26.68 10.54
N VAL A 541 -21.43 26.08 10.09
CA VAL A 541 -21.44 24.87 9.26
C VAL A 541 -21.14 23.69 10.16
N HIS A 542 -22.00 22.67 10.11
CA HIS A 542 -21.91 21.46 10.93
C HIS A 542 -21.66 20.24 10.06
N ALA A 543 -20.94 19.26 10.62
CA ALA A 543 -20.93 17.90 10.13
C ALA A 543 -22.15 17.15 10.67
N ALA A 544 -22.85 16.40 9.82
CA ALA A 544 -24.02 15.65 10.21
C ALA A 544 -24.05 14.27 9.56
N CYS A 545 -24.70 13.31 10.21
CA CYS A 545 -24.93 12.00 9.59
C CYS A 545 -25.82 12.15 8.35
N CYS A 546 -25.38 11.64 7.19
CA CYS A 546 -26.12 11.75 5.92
C CYS A 546 -27.49 11.04 5.92
N ARG A 547 -27.72 10.11 6.86
CA ARG A 547 -28.94 9.28 6.90
C ARG A 547 -30.05 9.88 7.73
N CYS A 548 -29.73 10.40 8.91
CA CYS A 548 -30.72 10.87 9.87
C CYS A 548 -30.50 12.33 10.30
N ALA A 549 -29.55 13.02 9.68
CA ALA A 549 -29.16 14.40 9.97
C ALA A 549 -28.75 14.64 11.43
N ALA A 550 -28.32 13.61 12.16
CA ALA A 550 -27.79 13.78 13.51
C ALA A 550 -26.62 14.76 13.49
N ASP A 551 -26.67 15.79 14.34
CA ASP A 551 -25.60 16.77 14.49
C ASP A 551 -24.37 16.10 15.11
N LEU A 552 -23.26 16.16 14.38
CA LEU A 552 -21.96 15.66 14.82
C LEU A 552 -20.98 16.83 15.06
N GLY A 553 -21.50 18.04 15.25
CA GLY A 553 -20.77 19.22 15.67
C GLY A 553 -20.31 20.10 14.52
N LEU A 554 -19.65 21.22 14.88
CA LEU A 554 -19.10 22.18 13.93
C LEU A 554 -18.08 21.53 12.98
N ALA A 555 -18.05 21.99 11.72
CA ALA A 555 -17.14 21.48 10.68
C ALA A 555 -15.64 21.70 10.98
N ARG A 556 -15.31 22.53 11.97
CA ARG A 556 -13.94 22.73 12.50
C ARG A 556 -13.61 21.81 13.68
N GLY A 557 -14.61 21.17 14.26
CA GLY A 557 -14.45 20.22 15.36
C GLY A 557 -14.31 18.80 14.83
N ASN A 558 -13.94 17.89 15.73
CA ASN A 558 -13.79 16.49 15.41
C ASN A 558 -15.14 15.76 15.57
N TYR A 559 -15.78 15.43 14.44
CA TYR A 559 -17.10 14.77 14.42
C TYR A 559 -17.14 13.43 15.17
N LYS A 560 -15.99 12.77 15.32
CA LYS A 560 -15.86 11.49 16.03
C LYS A 560 -16.11 11.63 17.54
N ASP A 561 -15.88 12.80 18.12
CA ASP A 561 -16.09 13.05 19.55
C ASP A 561 -17.58 13.01 19.93
N LEU A 562 -18.48 13.18 18.95
CA LEU A 562 -19.94 13.11 19.11
C LEU A 562 -20.54 11.80 18.59
N CYS A 563 -19.70 10.87 18.11
CA CYS A 563 -20.14 9.54 17.69
C CYS A 563 -20.18 8.56 18.88
N MET A 564 -21.02 7.54 18.76
CA MET A 564 -20.93 6.36 19.63
C MET A 564 -19.67 5.58 19.27
N ARG A 565 -18.74 5.43 20.22
CA ARG A 565 -17.45 4.76 19.99
C ARG A 565 -17.50 3.31 20.48
N ARG A 566 -16.96 2.39 19.66
CA ARG A 566 -16.69 1.01 20.05
C ARG A 566 -15.24 0.68 19.74
N ASP A 567 -14.52 0.24 20.77
CA ASP A 567 -13.13 -0.19 20.65
C ASP A 567 -13.05 -1.70 20.81
N THR A 568 -12.41 -2.35 19.85
CA THR A 568 -12.23 -3.81 19.82
C THR A 568 -10.77 -4.15 19.52
N ASP A 569 -10.39 -5.40 19.80
CA ASP A 569 -9.11 -5.95 19.34
C ASP A 569 -9.00 -5.86 17.81
N ILE A 570 -7.79 -5.64 17.29
CA ILE A 570 -7.57 -5.49 15.84
C ILE A 570 -8.06 -6.71 15.03
N GLY A 571 -8.06 -7.90 15.62
CA GLY A 571 -8.59 -9.13 14.99
C GLY A 571 -10.08 -9.05 14.64
N ALA A 572 -10.85 -8.15 15.27
CA ALA A 572 -12.25 -7.94 14.93
C ALA A 572 -12.45 -7.24 13.57
N ALA A 573 -11.41 -6.61 13.02
CA ALA A 573 -11.48 -5.92 11.73
C ALA A 573 -11.48 -6.89 10.53
N ASN A 574 -10.76 -8.01 10.66
CA ASN A 574 -10.65 -9.00 9.60
C ASN A 574 -10.24 -10.36 10.21
N PRO A 575 -10.91 -11.48 9.84
CA PRO A 575 -10.67 -12.78 10.46
C PRO A 575 -9.28 -13.37 10.20
N ASN A 576 -8.56 -12.85 9.20
CA ASN A 576 -7.20 -13.28 8.86
C ASN A 576 -6.11 -12.49 9.60
N ILE A 577 -6.47 -11.57 10.51
CA ILE A 577 -5.48 -10.88 11.35
C ILE A 577 -5.13 -11.78 12.54
N GLY A 578 -3.85 -12.18 12.61
CA GLY A 578 -3.32 -13.05 13.66
C GLY A 578 -3.03 -12.33 15.00
N ASP A 579 -2.44 -13.06 15.94
CA ASP A 579 -2.06 -12.50 17.25
C ASP A 579 -0.88 -11.53 17.12
N TYR A 580 -1.17 -10.24 17.31
CA TYR A 580 -0.18 -9.17 17.19
C TYR A 580 0.98 -9.29 18.18
N ARG A 581 0.75 -9.93 19.34
CA ARG A 581 1.74 -10.06 20.43
C ARG A 581 2.98 -10.84 20.01
N ARG A 582 2.88 -11.60 18.93
CA ARG A 582 4.03 -12.27 18.29
C ARG A 582 5.10 -11.27 17.84
N TYR A 583 4.70 -10.06 17.43
CA TYR A 583 5.59 -9.11 16.76
C TYR A 583 5.80 -7.83 17.56
N ILE A 584 4.77 -7.28 18.18
CA ILE A 584 4.81 -5.97 18.85
C ILE A 584 4.28 -6.03 20.29
N ASP A 585 4.70 -5.05 21.09
CA ASP A 585 4.24 -4.89 22.47
C ASP A 585 3.06 -3.91 22.61
N ASP A 586 2.96 -2.94 21.71
CA ASP A 586 1.83 -2.02 21.65
C ASP A 586 0.55 -2.78 21.28
N ARG A 587 -0.58 -2.41 21.89
CA ARG A 587 -1.89 -2.99 21.60
C ARG A 587 -2.57 -2.23 20.45
N PRO A 588 -2.69 -2.82 19.25
CA PRO A 588 -3.49 -2.24 18.18
C PRO A 588 -4.98 -2.50 18.42
N MET A 589 -5.78 -1.48 18.10
CA MET A 589 -7.21 -1.44 18.32
C MET A 589 -7.92 -1.10 17.01
N PHE A 590 -9.05 -1.76 16.79
CA PHE A 590 -10.02 -1.35 15.78
C PHE A 590 -11.11 -0.52 16.45
N ARG A 591 -11.14 0.78 16.14
CA ARG A 591 -12.07 1.75 16.71
C ARG A 591 -13.14 2.09 15.67
N GLN A 592 -14.40 2.05 16.08
CA GLN A 592 -15.53 2.31 15.20
C GLN A 592 -16.38 3.43 15.77
N PHE A 593 -16.79 4.36 14.92
CA PHE A 593 -17.55 5.55 15.27
C PHE A 593 -18.91 5.47 14.59
N PHE A 594 -19.97 5.36 15.39
CA PHE A 594 -21.33 5.21 14.90
C PHE A 594 -22.16 6.47 15.16
N CYS A 595 -23.09 6.75 14.25
CA CYS A 595 -24.07 7.81 14.42
C CYS A 595 -24.92 7.55 15.68
N PRO A 596 -25.01 8.49 16.63
CA PRO A 596 -25.80 8.29 17.84
C PRO A 596 -27.30 8.17 17.55
N GLY A 597 -27.79 8.72 16.43
CA GLY A 597 -29.21 8.70 16.09
C GLY A 597 -29.69 7.40 15.42
N CYS A 598 -28.96 6.91 14.42
CA CYS A 598 -29.36 5.75 13.61
C CYS A 598 -28.42 4.55 13.68
N GLY A 599 -27.31 4.64 14.42
CA GLY A 599 -26.34 3.56 14.60
C GLY A 599 -25.54 3.20 13.34
N ALA A 600 -25.59 4.04 12.31
CA ALA A 600 -24.78 3.87 11.10
C ALA A 600 -23.31 4.09 11.36
N LEU A 601 -22.45 3.29 10.73
CA LEU A 601 -21.01 3.49 10.82
C LEU A 601 -20.63 4.77 10.07
N ILE A 602 -20.08 5.74 10.81
CA ILE A 602 -19.60 7.01 10.28
C ILE A 602 -18.17 6.85 9.78
N GLU A 603 -17.29 6.27 10.61
CA GLU A 603 -15.89 6.04 10.27
C GLU A 603 -15.31 4.94 11.15
N ASN A 604 -14.17 4.37 10.75
CA ASN A 604 -13.34 3.52 11.59
C ASN A 604 -11.87 3.98 11.59
N GLU A 605 -11.13 3.58 12.62
CA GLU A 605 -9.71 3.86 12.77
C GLU A 605 -8.97 2.61 13.24
N VAL A 606 -7.78 2.39 12.70
CA VAL A 606 -6.76 1.52 13.30
C VAL A 606 -5.82 2.41 14.11
N ALA A 607 -5.65 2.10 15.39
CA ALA A 607 -4.89 2.92 16.31
C ALA A 607 -4.23 2.08 17.40
N ARG A 608 -3.13 2.55 17.99
CA ARG A 608 -2.68 1.98 19.27
C ARG A 608 -3.65 2.40 20.37
N GLU A 609 -3.79 1.57 21.41
CA GLU A 609 -4.73 1.79 22.51
C GLU A 609 -4.68 3.21 23.10
N ASN A 610 -3.49 3.75 23.33
CA ASN A 610 -3.28 5.06 23.94
C ASN A 610 -3.24 6.24 22.95
N ASP A 611 -3.31 6.00 21.64
CA ASP A 611 -3.29 7.10 20.67
C ASP A 611 -4.63 7.89 20.74
N PRO A 612 -4.61 9.22 20.62
CA PRO A 612 -5.85 10.02 20.59
C PRO A 612 -6.70 9.69 19.36
N ILE A 613 -7.99 10.02 19.44
CA ILE A 613 -8.89 10.02 18.28
C ILE A 613 -8.29 10.97 17.23
N LEU A 614 -8.22 10.53 15.98
CA LEU A 614 -7.65 11.35 14.92
C LEU A 614 -8.68 12.36 14.43
N HIS A 615 -8.34 13.65 14.55
CA HIS A 615 -9.08 14.73 13.88
C HIS A 615 -8.68 14.77 12.39
N ASP A 616 -9.30 13.90 11.62
CA ASP A 616 -8.90 13.55 10.25
C ASP A 616 -9.46 14.49 9.18
N ILE A 617 -10.53 15.23 9.47
CA ILE A 617 -11.11 16.23 8.57
C ILE A 617 -11.44 17.48 9.40
N GLU A 618 -10.85 18.60 9.03
CA GLU A 618 -11.09 19.91 9.63
C GLU A 618 -11.31 20.94 8.52
N LEU A 619 -12.51 21.52 8.40
CA LEU A 619 -12.83 22.39 7.26
C LEU A 619 -12.91 23.86 7.64
N HIS A 620 -12.34 24.71 6.80
CA HIS A 620 -12.29 26.16 7.00
C HIS A 620 -13.36 26.89 6.18
N VAL A 621 -14.57 26.32 6.13
CA VAL A 621 -15.71 26.92 5.43
C VAL A 621 -16.24 28.10 6.24
N ARG A 622 -16.49 29.24 5.57
CA ARG A 622 -17.18 30.39 6.15
C ARG A 622 -18.68 30.25 5.98
#